data_AF-A0A7I9YTP7-F1
#
_entry.id   AF-A0A7I9YTP7-F1
#
_cell.length_a   1.000
_cell.length_b   1.000
_cell.length_c   1.000
_cell.angle_alpha   90.00
_cell.angle_beta   90.00
_cell.angle_gamma   90.00
#
_symmetry.space_group_name_H-M   'P 1'
#
loop_
_entity.id
_entity.type
_entity.pdbx_description
1 polymer ?
#
loop_
_entity_poly.entity_id
_entity_poly.type
_entity_poly.pdbx_seq_one_letter_code
_entity_poly.pdbx_strand_id
1 'polypeptide(L)'
;MTDDWRSYPFHLVPGDESLQFPAAEGEHPDQESDTWFIAGQLDAPDTGRSFAFLTIFNKNRPGGSVVADFYTMALFDLDTGEYGTYTDYDMPPASIQPGAEPKLAAATGYLDLVYRSDAGAVSWTTCRDEAGELLPYTYRVSLVGTDQAGQSMELDLSVTPTRAPTPLGASTYNGKIACFGQDDTYSYFQTGMVMTGRLRWGARSERVRGTAGHVDRQWFPKYAGGGTGEPPRTRSHEWRTINFDNGVDMSIWRQFHRADGNALQRFTGITTSHPNSAKPPECAEDFEVTVDSYVRWPDSIRPLIRPPTSARYLPDGHRITCAALGLDIVGEPLVPAPAHGLPIEYMEGPYRYRGSLAGQPVSAFAFNERSLALYRDWELVDVLATELPDVADELRPLVSSGRRAEAAELLTKLRPGQQALAATIIDDLVTALSES
;
A
#
# COMPACT_ATOMS: atom_id res chain seq x y z
N MET A 1 -23.87 21.48 -15.05
CA MET A 1 -22.87 20.51 -14.54
C MET A 1 -21.95 20.21 -15.70
N THR A 2 -20.66 20.47 -15.52
CA THR A 2 -19.64 20.31 -16.57
C THR A 2 -18.97 18.95 -16.40
N ASP A 3 -18.78 18.20 -17.48
CA ASP A 3 -18.00 16.96 -17.48
C ASP A 3 -16.47 17.22 -17.42
N ASP A 4 -16.07 18.47 -17.15
CA ASP A 4 -14.67 18.85 -16.97
C ASP A 4 -14.25 18.61 -15.53
N TRP A 5 -13.43 17.57 -15.34
CA TRP A 5 -12.83 17.24 -14.06
C TRP A 5 -11.99 18.40 -13.48
N ARG A 6 -11.60 19.42 -14.25
CA ARG A 6 -10.88 20.58 -13.72
C ARG A 6 -11.78 21.63 -13.06
N SER A 7 -13.04 21.31 -12.80
CA SER A 7 -14.01 22.18 -12.15
C SER A 7 -14.80 21.43 -11.10
N TYR A 8 -15.15 22.11 -10.01
CA TYR A 8 -16.11 21.59 -9.04
C TYR A 8 -17.51 22.21 -9.25
N PRO A 9 -18.60 21.44 -9.02
CA PRO A 9 -18.60 20.01 -8.70
C PRO A 9 -18.31 19.13 -9.93
N PHE A 10 -17.73 17.95 -9.71
CA PHE A 10 -17.47 16.93 -10.74
C PHE A 10 -17.99 15.57 -10.29
N HIS A 11 -18.69 14.83 -11.17
CA HIS A 11 -19.14 13.47 -10.89
C HIS A 11 -18.22 12.48 -11.59
N LEU A 12 -17.45 11.71 -10.82
CA LEU A 12 -16.60 10.67 -11.38
C LEU A 12 -17.41 9.51 -11.96
N VAL A 13 -18.52 9.17 -11.30
CA VAL A 13 -19.50 8.19 -11.75
C VAL A 13 -20.87 8.87 -11.83
N PRO A 14 -21.50 8.94 -13.02
CA PRO A 14 -22.80 9.59 -13.17
C PRO A 14 -23.87 8.99 -12.24
N GLY A 15 -24.51 9.84 -11.44
CA GLY A 15 -25.58 9.46 -10.52
C GLY A 15 -25.11 8.87 -9.18
N ASP A 16 -23.81 8.81 -8.93
CA ASP A 16 -23.26 8.40 -7.63
C ASP A 16 -22.78 9.62 -6.84
N GLU A 17 -23.49 9.97 -5.77
CA GLU A 17 -23.17 11.11 -4.90
C GLU A 17 -21.95 10.84 -4.02
N SER A 18 -21.62 9.57 -3.74
CA SER A 18 -20.40 9.23 -2.98
C SER A 18 -19.14 9.51 -3.79
N LEU A 19 -19.24 9.59 -5.12
CA LEU A 19 -18.14 9.91 -6.04
C LEU A 19 -18.31 11.30 -6.69
N GLN A 20 -18.98 12.22 -5.98
CA GLN A 20 -19.07 13.63 -6.34
C GLN A 20 -17.97 14.45 -5.66
N PHE A 21 -17.24 15.22 -6.44
CA PHE A 21 -16.16 16.08 -5.99
C PHE A 21 -16.66 17.52 -5.81
N PRO A 22 -16.18 18.25 -4.77
CA PRO A 22 -15.05 17.91 -3.90
C PRO A 22 -15.38 17.01 -2.71
N ALA A 23 -16.64 16.64 -2.51
CA ALA A 23 -17.07 15.89 -1.33
C ALA A 23 -16.36 14.54 -1.16
N ALA A 24 -16.13 13.80 -2.25
CA ALA A 24 -15.41 12.53 -2.28
C ALA A 24 -13.94 12.62 -1.83
N GLU A 25 -13.35 13.82 -1.76
CA GLU A 25 -11.99 13.99 -1.23
C GLU A 25 -12.00 14.20 0.30
N GLY A 26 -13.10 14.72 0.84
CA GLY A 26 -13.28 14.96 2.27
C GLY A 26 -13.56 13.70 3.07
N GLU A 27 -13.90 13.91 4.34
CA GLU A 27 -14.37 12.89 5.27
C GLU A 27 -15.77 12.39 4.89
N HIS A 28 -15.98 11.08 5.06
CA HIS A 28 -17.28 10.43 4.99
C HIS A 28 -17.76 10.06 6.41
N PRO A 29 -18.62 10.87 7.07
CA PRO A 29 -18.95 10.69 8.48
C PRO A 29 -19.78 9.43 8.77
N ASP A 30 -20.47 8.91 7.76
CA ASP A 30 -21.28 7.69 7.81
C ASP A 30 -20.44 6.40 7.69
N GLN A 31 -19.14 6.53 7.43
CA GLN A 31 -18.21 5.43 7.23
C GLN A 31 -17.37 5.21 8.49
N GLU A 32 -17.17 3.94 8.87
CA GLU A 32 -16.34 3.59 10.03
C GLU A 32 -14.85 3.67 9.70
N SER A 33 -14.44 3.57 8.44
CA SER A 33 -13.05 3.74 8.04
C SER A 33 -12.92 4.64 6.81
N ASP A 34 -11.93 5.52 6.84
CA ASP A 34 -11.65 6.48 5.75
C ASP A 34 -10.13 6.64 5.59
N THR A 35 -9.61 6.36 4.41
CA THR A 35 -8.16 6.28 4.10
C THR A 35 -7.76 7.29 3.04
N TRP A 36 -6.82 8.16 3.38
CA TRP A 36 -6.15 9.05 2.43
C TRP A 36 -4.71 8.61 2.25
N PHE A 37 -4.36 8.29 1.01
CA PHE A 37 -3.03 7.84 0.64
C PHE A 37 -2.44 8.75 -0.42
N ILE A 38 -1.17 9.15 -0.25
CA ILE A 38 -0.37 9.73 -1.32
C ILE A 38 1.06 9.20 -1.26
N ALA A 39 1.58 8.78 -2.42
CA ALA A 39 2.97 8.37 -2.59
C ALA A 39 3.53 8.86 -3.92
N GLY A 40 4.86 8.91 -4.03
CA GLY A 40 5.50 9.25 -5.29
C GLY A 40 7.01 9.29 -5.27
N GLN A 41 7.60 9.33 -6.47
CA GLN A 41 9.02 9.56 -6.69
C GLN A 41 9.32 11.07 -6.69
N LEU A 42 10.47 11.42 -6.12
CA LEU A 42 10.97 12.79 -6.00
C LEU A 42 12.45 12.82 -6.40
N ASP A 43 12.81 13.70 -7.32
CA ASP A 43 14.20 13.95 -7.70
C ASP A 43 14.67 15.30 -7.14
N ALA A 44 15.89 15.33 -6.62
CA ALA A 44 16.58 16.52 -6.15
C ALA A 44 17.54 17.03 -7.23
N PRO A 45 17.13 17.97 -8.10
CA PRO A 45 17.92 18.35 -9.27
C PRO A 45 19.26 19.01 -8.91
N ASP A 46 19.36 19.63 -7.73
CA ASP A 46 20.57 20.31 -7.28
C ASP A 46 21.70 19.32 -6.90
N THR A 47 21.34 18.12 -6.45
CA THR A 47 22.27 17.09 -5.98
C THR A 47 22.29 15.85 -6.86
N GLY A 48 21.33 15.71 -7.78
CA GLY A 48 21.17 14.56 -8.66
C GLY A 48 20.62 13.31 -7.96
N ARG A 49 20.09 13.47 -6.74
CA ARG A 49 19.59 12.35 -5.92
C ARG A 49 18.13 12.03 -6.21
N SER A 50 17.75 10.78 -5.97
CA SER A 50 16.36 10.33 -6.09
C SER A 50 15.83 9.80 -4.76
N PHE A 51 14.62 10.19 -4.45
CA PHE A 51 13.87 9.83 -3.26
C PHE A 51 12.50 9.29 -3.65
N ALA A 52 11.85 8.63 -2.70
CA ALA A 52 10.41 8.40 -2.75
C ALA A 52 9.81 8.67 -1.38
N PHE A 53 8.49 8.79 -1.34
CA PHE A 53 7.74 8.92 -0.11
C PHE A 53 6.40 8.21 -0.23
N LEU A 54 5.83 7.86 0.91
CA LEU A 54 4.42 7.55 1.05
C LEU A 54 3.89 8.18 2.34
N THR A 55 2.60 8.45 2.37
CA THR A 55 1.87 8.78 3.59
C THR A 55 0.46 8.23 3.56
N ILE A 56 -0.01 7.84 4.74
CA ILE A 56 -1.34 7.31 5.00
C ILE A 56 -1.93 8.10 6.16
N PHE A 57 -3.09 8.70 5.94
CA PHE A 57 -3.99 9.10 7.02
C PHE A 57 -5.13 8.10 7.02
N ASN A 58 -5.46 7.57 8.18
CA ASN A 58 -6.55 6.64 8.28
C ASN A 58 -7.38 6.96 9.52
N LYS A 59 -8.65 7.26 9.28
CA LYS A 59 -9.68 7.36 10.30
C LYS A 59 -10.25 5.96 10.50
N ASN A 60 -10.23 5.44 11.72
CA ASN A 60 -10.94 4.20 12.08
C ASN A 60 -11.76 4.42 13.32
N ARG A 61 -13.07 4.25 13.16
CA ARG A 61 -14.05 4.38 14.23
C ARG A 61 -14.90 3.11 14.37
N PRO A 62 -14.32 1.97 14.82
CA PRO A 62 -15.07 0.73 15.00
C PRO A 62 -16.29 0.95 15.90
N GLY A 63 -17.48 0.64 15.38
CA GLY A 63 -18.73 0.87 16.11
C GLY A 63 -19.00 2.34 16.47
N GLY A 64 -18.36 3.29 15.78
CA GLY A 64 -18.53 4.74 15.89
C GLY A 64 -17.97 5.41 17.15
N SER A 65 -17.51 4.64 18.14
CA SER A 65 -17.11 5.17 19.46
C SER A 65 -15.65 4.91 19.83
N VAL A 66 -15.04 3.85 19.28
CA VAL A 66 -13.62 3.58 19.47
C VAL A 66 -12.83 4.46 18.51
N VAL A 67 -11.78 5.11 18.98
CA VAL A 67 -10.82 5.83 18.13
C VAL A 67 -9.65 4.88 17.86
N ALA A 68 -9.32 4.66 16.59
CA ALA A 68 -8.16 3.87 16.17
C ALA A 68 -7.50 4.49 14.93
N ASP A 69 -7.50 5.83 14.90
CA ASP A 69 -6.96 6.59 13.79
C ASP A 69 -5.43 6.50 13.82
N PHE A 70 -4.81 6.62 12.65
CA PHE A 70 -3.36 6.68 12.56
C PHE A 70 -2.89 7.55 11.41
N TYR A 71 -1.65 7.97 11.54
CA TYR A 71 -0.87 8.63 10.50
C TYR A 71 0.43 7.85 10.28
N THR A 72 0.77 7.58 9.02
CA THR A 72 2.05 6.99 8.64
C THR A 72 2.73 7.85 7.60
N MET A 73 4.06 7.95 7.69
CA MET A 73 4.93 8.56 6.70
C MET A 73 6.19 7.72 6.54
N ALA A 74 6.67 7.57 5.31
CA ALA A 74 8.00 7.05 5.06
C ALA A 74 8.73 7.86 3.99
N LEU A 75 10.05 7.94 4.14
CA LEU A 75 10.99 8.49 3.17
C LEU A 75 11.94 7.38 2.74
N PHE A 76 12.23 7.33 1.44
CA PHE A 76 13.11 6.34 0.83
C PHE A 76 14.20 7.06 0.05
N ASP A 77 15.44 6.62 0.24
CA ASP A 77 16.61 7.10 -0.48
C ASP A 77 16.94 6.09 -1.59
N LEU A 78 16.51 6.39 -2.82
CA LEU A 78 16.54 5.42 -3.92
C LEU A 78 17.96 5.15 -4.45
N ASP A 79 18.92 6.00 -4.07
CA ASP A 79 20.32 5.86 -4.44
C ASP A 79 21.07 4.89 -3.52
N THR A 80 20.68 4.85 -2.23
CA THR A 80 21.36 4.06 -1.19
C THR A 80 20.57 2.84 -0.73
N GLY A 81 19.26 2.82 -0.96
CA GLY A 81 18.36 1.80 -0.43
C GLY A 81 17.99 2.02 1.03
N GLU A 82 18.36 3.15 1.65
CA GLU A 82 17.96 3.49 3.01
C GLU A 82 16.49 3.95 3.06
N TYR A 83 15.79 3.67 4.16
CA TYR A 83 14.46 4.20 4.40
C TYR A 83 14.23 4.55 5.86
N GLY A 84 13.39 5.56 6.08
CA GLY A 84 12.85 5.95 7.38
C GLY A 84 11.34 5.80 7.38
N THR A 85 10.76 5.30 8.47
CA THR A 85 9.30 5.24 8.65
C THR A 85 8.87 5.74 10.02
N TYR A 86 7.69 6.34 10.07
CA TYR A 86 7.04 6.81 11.27
C TYR A 86 5.55 6.48 11.21
N THR A 87 5.01 5.92 12.30
CA THR A 87 3.58 5.70 12.47
C THR A 87 3.16 6.20 13.85
N ASP A 88 2.15 7.06 13.89
CA ASP A 88 1.54 7.59 15.10
C ASP A 88 0.08 7.11 15.18
N TYR A 89 -0.34 6.73 16.39
CA TYR A 89 -1.70 6.26 16.65
C TYR A 89 -2.46 7.18 17.61
N ASP A 90 -3.74 7.36 17.32
CA ASP A 90 -4.75 7.85 18.25
C ASP A 90 -5.66 6.70 18.63
N MET A 91 -5.40 6.09 19.79
CA MET A 91 -6.14 4.91 20.23
C MET A 91 -6.17 4.75 21.77
N PRO A 92 -7.09 3.92 22.32
CA PRO A 92 -7.10 3.60 23.73
C PRO A 92 -5.78 2.98 24.21
N PRO A 93 -5.36 3.25 25.46
CA PRO A 93 -6.11 4.01 26.46
C PRO A 93 -5.95 5.54 26.36
N ALA A 94 -5.06 6.06 25.51
CA ALA A 94 -4.77 7.49 25.43
C ALA A 94 -5.99 8.31 24.94
N SER A 95 -6.64 7.84 23.88
CA SER A 95 -7.78 8.53 23.25
C SER A 95 -9.06 8.60 24.10
N ILE A 96 -9.12 7.84 25.21
CA ILE A 96 -10.27 7.80 26.13
C ILE A 96 -10.00 8.51 27.46
N GLN A 97 -8.84 9.13 27.64
CA GLN A 97 -8.54 9.88 28.86
C GLN A 97 -9.44 11.14 28.95
N PRO A 98 -9.83 11.59 30.16
CA PRO A 98 -10.61 12.81 30.32
C PRO A 98 -9.89 14.02 29.70
N GLY A 99 -10.56 14.72 28.78
CA GLY A 99 -10.00 15.87 28.07
C GLY A 99 -9.13 15.52 26.86
N ALA A 100 -9.03 14.24 26.48
CA ALA A 100 -8.41 13.86 25.22
C ALA A 100 -9.22 14.44 24.04
N GLU A 101 -8.52 15.09 23.12
CA GLU A 101 -9.06 15.49 21.82
C GLU A 101 -8.53 14.51 20.76
N PRO A 102 -9.34 14.12 19.76
CA PRO A 102 -8.84 13.33 18.64
C PRO A 102 -7.64 14.00 17.96
N LYS A 103 -6.62 13.20 17.61
CA LYS A 103 -5.44 13.71 16.88
C LYS A 103 -5.78 14.09 15.44
N LEU A 104 -6.69 13.36 14.80
CA LEU A 104 -7.15 13.60 13.44
C LEU A 104 -8.35 14.54 13.41
N ALA A 105 -8.26 15.59 12.58
CA ALA A 105 -9.37 16.42 12.16
C ALA A 105 -9.46 16.38 10.62
N ALA A 106 -10.67 16.20 10.11
CA ALA A 106 -10.97 16.17 8.68
C ALA A 106 -12.24 17.00 8.40
N ALA A 107 -12.28 17.69 7.27
CA ALA A 107 -13.49 18.38 6.82
C ALA A 107 -14.37 17.47 5.95
N THR A 108 -15.68 17.69 6.00
CA THR A 108 -16.62 17.15 5.01
C THR A 108 -16.70 18.09 3.81
N GLY A 109 -16.99 17.53 2.63
CA GLY A 109 -17.24 18.32 1.42
C GLY A 109 -15.99 18.73 0.63
N TYR A 110 -14.79 18.64 1.20
CA TYR A 110 -13.50 18.86 0.52
C TYR A 110 -12.35 18.30 1.35
N LEU A 111 -11.17 18.12 0.75
CA LEU A 111 -9.99 17.67 1.46
C LEU A 111 -9.39 18.80 2.31
N ASP A 112 -9.44 18.61 3.62
CA ASP A 112 -8.76 19.42 4.63
C ASP A 112 -8.46 18.53 5.84
N LEU A 113 -7.25 17.98 5.87
CA LEU A 113 -6.78 17.05 6.89
C LEU A 113 -5.73 17.72 7.76
N VAL A 114 -5.86 17.52 9.07
CA VAL A 114 -4.81 17.82 10.05
C VAL A 114 -4.68 16.64 11.00
N TYR A 115 -3.45 16.16 11.21
CA TYR A 115 -3.13 15.17 12.23
C TYR A 115 -2.09 15.74 13.21
N ARG A 116 -2.42 15.74 14.50
CA ARG A 116 -1.53 16.20 15.58
C ARG A 116 -0.66 15.04 16.07
N SER A 117 0.38 14.72 15.31
CA SER A 117 1.32 13.65 15.67
C SER A 117 2.26 14.08 16.79
N ASP A 118 2.89 13.12 17.46
CA ASP A 118 3.89 13.36 18.49
C ASP A 118 5.15 14.05 17.91
N ALA A 119 5.40 13.93 16.60
CA ALA A 119 6.47 14.62 15.89
C ALA A 119 6.10 16.06 15.47
N GLY A 120 4.82 16.44 15.52
CA GLY A 120 4.32 17.74 15.12
C GLY A 120 3.01 17.68 14.32
N ALA A 121 2.51 18.86 13.93
CA ALA A 121 1.31 18.96 13.12
C ALA A 121 1.60 18.58 11.66
N VAL A 122 0.76 17.71 11.12
CA VAL A 122 0.79 17.20 9.74
C VAL A 122 -0.48 17.71 9.05
N SER A 123 -0.41 18.08 7.78
CA SER A 123 -1.59 18.49 7.01
C SER A 123 -1.58 18.07 5.55
N TRP A 124 -2.78 17.87 5.00
CA TRP A 124 -3.03 17.70 3.58
C TRP A 124 -4.33 18.41 3.23
N THR A 125 -4.22 19.53 2.50
CA THR A 125 -5.34 20.45 2.29
C THR A 125 -5.48 20.88 0.84
N THR A 126 -6.72 21.10 0.40
CA THR A 126 -7.03 21.66 -0.91
C THR A 126 -6.64 23.13 -0.95
N CYS A 127 -5.88 23.51 -1.98
CA CYS A 127 -5.49 24.88 -2.24
C CYS A 127 -6.71 25.74 -2.64
N ARG A 128 -6.59 27.04 -2.42
CA ARG A 128 -7.58 28.03 -2.85
C ARG A 128 -6.94 29.06 -3.78
N ASP A 129 -7.73 29.62 -4.69
CA ASP A 129 -7.32 30.72 -5.55
C ASP A 129 -7.37 32.07 -4.83
N GLU A 130 -7.11 33.17 -5.55
CA GLU A 130 -7.13 34.53 -5.00
C GLU A 130 -8.54 34.97 -4.54
N ALA A 131 -9.59 34.38 -5.07
CA ALA A 131 -10.98 34.63 -4.68
C ALA A 131 -11.40 33.78 -3.47
N GLY A 132 -10.57 32.82 -3.05
CA GLY A 132 -10.86 31.90 -1.96
C GLY A 132 -11.60 30.63 -2.42
N GLU A 133 -11.80 30.44 -3.72
CA GLU A 133 -12.44 29.27 -4.29
C GLU A 133 -11.48 28.07 -4.30
N LEU A 134 -12.00 26.86 -4.15
CA LEU A 134 -11.19 25.64 -4.17
C LEU A 134 -10.57 25.43 -5.56
N LEU A 135 -9.26 25.15 -5.59
CA LEU A 135 -8.56 24.73 -6.80
C LEU A 135 -8.68 23.21 -6.94
N PRO A 136 -9.35 22.70 -7.99
CA PRO A 136 -9.63 21.28 -8.11
C PRO A 136 -8.37 20.42 -8.02
N TYR A 137 -8.40 19.49 -7.08
CA TYR A 137 -7.38 18.47 -6.82
C TYR A 137 -5.98 19.02 -6.57
N THR A 138 -5.84 20.31 -6.29
CA THR A 138 -4.54 20.95 -6.07
C THR A 138 -4.31 21.05 -4.57
N TYR A 139 -3.19 20.54 -4.08
CA TYR A 139 -2.98 20.35 -2.66
C TYR A 139 -1.72 21.02 -2.12
N ARG A 140 -1.78 21.37 -0.84
CA ARG A 140 -0.63 21.58 0.04
C ARG A 140 -0.50 20.36 0.95
N VAL A 141 0.67 19.76 0.98
CA VAL A 141 0.99 18.61 1.84
C VAL A 141 2.17 18.99 2.72
N SER A 142 2.05 18.81 4.03
CA SER A 142 3.11 19.04 5.00
C SER A 142 3.16 17.86 5.96
N LEU A 143 4.24 17.09 5.89
CA LEU A 143 4.42 15.84 6.61
C LEU A 143 5.61 15.96 7.53
N VAL A 144 5.47 15.41 8.73
CA VAL A 144 6.56 15.30 9.71
C VAL A 144 6.57 13.91 10.34
N GLY A 145 7.73 13.48 10.83
CA GLY A 145 7.91 12.20 11.51
C GLY A 145 9.29 12.06 12.12
N THR A 146 9.54 10.94 12.78
CA THR A 146 10.86 10.55 13.27
C THR A 146 11.13 9.11 12.87
N ASP A 147 12.26 8.85 12.22
CA ASP A 147 12.61 7.52 11.76
C ASP A 147 13.04 6.59 12.90
N GLN A 148 13.33 5.33 12.57
CA GLN A 148 13.73 4.27 13.47
C GLN A 148 15.09 4.54 14.15
N ALA A 149 15.91 5.43 13.57
CA ALA A 149 17.19 5.86 14.12
C ALA A 149 17.07 7.16 14.94
N GLY A 150 15.87 7.71 15.09
CA GLY A 150 15.61 8.95 15.82
C GLY A 150 15.87 10.22 15.01
N GLN A 151 16.05 10.13 13.69
CA GLN A 151 16.23 11.30 12.83
C GLN A 151 14.88 11.92 12.45
N SER A 152 14.81 13.24 12.47
CA SER A 152 13.64 13.98 12.00
C SER A 152 13.43 13.78 10.50
N MET A 153 12.19 13.55 10.09
CA MET A 153 11.74 13.51 8.70
C MET A 153 10.72 14.62 8.48
N GLU A 154 10.86 15.38 7.38
CA GLU A 154 9.90 16.40 6.97
C GLU A 154 9.75 16.40 5.45
N LEU A 155 8.54 16.61 4.96
CA LEU A 155 8.24 16.76 3.55
C LEU A 155 7.13 17.79 3.34
N ASP A 156 7.48 18.89 2.68
CA ASP A 156 6.52 19.92 2.26
C ASP A 156 6.38 19.89 0.74
N LEU A 157 5.17 19.70 0.22
CA LEU A 157 4.88 19.63 -1.21
C LEU A 157 3.71 20.53 -1.61
N SER A 158 3.84 21.14 -2.78
CA SER A 158 2.74 21.52 -3.65
C SER A 158 2.47 20.38 -4.62
N VAL A 159 1.22 19.96 -4.73
CA VAL A 159 0.80 18.83 -5.58
C VAL A 159 -0.32 19.28 -6.51
N THR A 160 -0.17 19.02 -7.82
CA THR A 160 -1.21 19.29 -8.81
C THR A 160 -1.30 18.13 -9.80
N PRO A 161 -2.47 17.50 -9.97
CA PRO A 161 -2.62 16.39 -10.90
C PRO A 161 -2.66 16.87 -12.35
N THR A 162 -2.24 16.00 -13.23
CA THR A 162 -2.34 16.16 -14.68
C THR A 162 -3.45 15.30 -15.28
N ARG A 163 -4.10 14.46 -14.47
CA ARG A 163 -5.13 13.50 -14.89
C ARG A 163 -6.36 13.58 -13.99
N ALA A 164 -7.49 13.21 -14.57
CA ALA A 164 -8.73 13.04 -13.83
C ALA A 164 -8.61 11.89 -12.81
N PRO A 165 -9.37 11.92 -11.71
CA PRO A 165 -9.55 10.73 -10.87
C PRO A 165 -10.14 9.59 -11.71
N THR A 166 -9.85 8.35 -11.31
CA THR A 166 -10.26 7.11 -11.97
C THR A 166 -10.98 6.23 -10.95
N PRO A 167 -12.22 5.79 -11.22
CA PRO A 167 -12.92 4.92 -10.29
C PRO A 167 -12.23 3.55 -10.28
N LEU A 168 -11.95 3.02 -9.11
CA LEU A 168 -11.28 1.73 -9.01
C LEU A 168 -12.16 0.62 -9.63
N GLY A 169 -11.55 -0.25 -10.44
CA GLY A 169 -12.27 -1.23 -11.24
C GLY A 169 -12.99 -0.64 -12.47
N ALA A 170 -12.66 0.59 -12.87
CA ALA A 170 -13.19 1.27 -14.04
C ALA A 170 -14.74 1.21 -14.12
N SER A 171 -15.31 1.09 -15.32
CA SER A 171 -16.77 0.95 -15.49
C SER A 171 -17.33 -0.39 -15.00
N THR A 172 -16.48 -1.38 -14.74
CA THR A 172 -16.90 -2.72 -14.27
C THR A 172 -17.42 -2.63 -12.84
N TYR A 173 -16.73 -1.88 -11.98
CA TYR A 173 -17.09 -1.70 -10.57
C TYR A 173 -17.54 -0.29 -10.22
N ASN A 174 -17.28 0.69 -11.10
CA ASN A 174 -17.59 2.11 -10.87
C ASN A 174 -17.09 2.62 -9.52
N GLY A 175 -15.90 2.17 -9.10
CA GLY A 175 -15.31 2.61 -7.84
C GLY A 175 -15.99 2.04 -6.60
N LYS A 176 -16.92 1.10 -6.74
CA LYS A 176 -17.61 0.45 -5.63
C LYS A 176 -17.32 -1.05 -5.63
N ILE A 177 -16.51 -1.49 -4.67
CA ILE A 177 -15.84 -2.79 -4.66
C ILE A 177 -16.12 -3.55 -3.36
N ALA A 178 -15.85 -4.86 -3.40
CA ALA A 178 -15.71 -5.66 -2.19
C ALA A 178 -14.25 -5.61 -1.74
N CYS A 179 -13.98 -5.12 -0.54
CA CYS A 179 -12.63 -5.02 0.01
C CYS A 179 -12.62 -5.61 1.42
N PHE A 180 -11.60 -6.37 1.82
CA PHE A 180 -11.51 -7.00 3.14
C PHE A 180 -12.78 -7.76 3.57
N GLY A 181 -13.48 -8.40 2.63
CA GLY A 181 -14.69 -9.18 2.92
C GLY A 181 -15.96 -8.39 3.19
N GLN A 182 -15.92 -7.08 2.99
CA GLN A 182 -17.06 -6.19 3.11
C GLN A 182 -17.39 -5.61 1.73
N ASP A 183 -18.67 -5.67 1.37
CA ASP A 183 -19.21 -5.00 0.19
C ASP A 183 -19.29 -3.48 0.44
N ASP A 184 -19.67 -2.73 -0.59
CA ASP A 184 -19.91 -1.29 -0.51
C ASP A 184 -18.72 -0.44 -0.04
N THR A 185 -17.49 -0.92 -0.26
CA THR A 185 -16.29 -0.09 -0.13
C THR A 185 -16.16 0.76 -1.39
N TYR A 186 -16.00 2.06 -1.21
CA TYR A 186 -15.72 2.95 -2.33
C TYR A 186 -14.23 3.23 -2.45
N SER A 187 -13.76 3.34 -3.69
CA SER A 187 -12.39 3.71 -3.98
C SER A 187 -12.24 4.37 -5.35
N TYR A 188 -11.37 5.38 -5.39
CA TYR A 188 -10.82 5.92 -6.62
C TYR A 188 -9.35 6.24 -6.41
N PHE A 189 -8.64 6.38 -7.52
CA PHE A 189 -7.27 6.85 -7.51
C PHE A 189 -7.06 7.97 -8.52
N GLN A 190 -6.00 8.75 -8.33
CA GLN A 190 -5.60 9.81 -9.26
C GLN A 190 -4.09 9.77 -9.43
N THR A 191 -3.63 9.92 -10.67
CA THR A 191 -2.21 9.84 -11.02
C THR A 191 -1.72 11.05 -11.82
N GLY A 192 -0.44 11.04 -12.18
CA GLY A 192 0.19 12.15 -12.88
C GLY A 192 0.31 13.38 -12.00
N MET A 193 0.83 13.21 -10.78
CA MET A 193 0.96 14.28 -9.79
C MET A 193 2.23 15.09 -10.04
N VAL A 194 2.10 16.35 -10.46
CA VAL A 194 3.22 17.30 -10.43
C VAL A 194 3.44 17.72 -8.98
N MET A 195 4.58 17.30 -8.44
CA MET A 195 4.96 17.53 -7.04
C MET A 195 6.20 18.41 -7.02
N THR A 196 6.21 19.45 -6.19
CA THR A 196 7.40 20.30 -5.97
C THR A 196 7.46 20.73 -4.52
N GLY A 197 8.66 20.80 -3.95
CA GLY A 197 8.81 21.31 -2.59
C GLY A 197 10.16 21.01 -1.95
N ARG A 198 10.14 20.65 -0.67
CA ARG A 198 11.34 20.44 0.13
C ARG A 198 11.23 19.16 0.95
N LEU A 199 12.30 18.36 0.92
CA LEU A 199 12.49 17.22 1.79
C LEU A 199 13.56 17.55 2.84
N ARG A 200 13.35 17.13 4.08
CA ARG A 200 14.38 17.09 5.13
C ARG A 200 14.41 15.72 5.79
N TRP A 201 15.61 15.19 5.99
CA TRP A 201 15.81 13.93 6.69
C TRP A 201 17.15 13.96 7.42
N GLY A 202 17.09 14.01 8.76
CA GLY A 202 18.26 14.27 9.60
C GLY A 202 18.94 15.60 9.21
N ALA A 203 20.22 15.54 8.86
CA ALA A 203 20.98 16.71 8.44
C ALA A 203 20.74 17.13 6.97
N ARG A 204 20.02 16.30 6.19
CA ARG A 204 19.80 16.53 4.76
C ARG A 204 18.64 17.49 4.53
N SER A 205 18.80 18.39 3.55
CA SER A 205 17.68 19.20 3.04
C SER A 205 17.81 19.40 1.54
N GLU A 206 16.81 18.95 0.80
CA GLU A 206 16.79 18.96 -0.66
C GLU A 206 15.57 19.72 -1.17
N ARG A 207 15.74 20.49 -2.26
CA ARG A 207 14.61 20.88 -3.09
C ARG A 207 14.28 19.71 -3.99
N VAL A 208 13.01 19.35 -4.05
CA VAL A 208 12.57 18.13 -4.74
C VAL A 208 11.46 18.44 -5.73
N ARG A 209 11.37 17.62 -6.78
CA ARG A 209 10.26 17.62 -7.75
C ARG A 209 9.97 16.21 -8.24
N GLY A 210 8.73 15.94 -8.65
CA GLY A 210 8.33 14.64 -9.16
C GLY A 210 7.08 14.70 -10.03
N THR A 211 6.86 13.66 -10.83
CA THR A 211 5.66 13.50 -11.68
C THR A 211 5.01 12.12 -11.56
N ALA A 212 5.74 11.13 -11.04
CA ALA A 212 5.24 9.79 -10.75
C ALA A 212 4.70 9.79 -9.32
N GLY A 213 3.45 10.23 -9.16
CA GLY A 213 2.74 10.20 -7.89
C GLY A 213 1.34 9.63 -8.06
N HIS A 214 0.83 9.08 -6.96
CA HIS A 214 -0.44 8.39 -6.87
C HIS A 214 -1.17 8.84 -5.61
N VAL A 215 -2.40 9.27 -5.77
CA VAL A 215 -3.37 9.47 -4.67
C VAL A 215 -4.35 8.33 -4.74
N ASP A 216 -4.60 7.67 -3.61
CA ASP A 216 -5.67 6.68 -3.46
C ASP A 216 -6.59 7.10 -2.31
N ARG A 217 -7.88 6.91 -2.51
CA ARG A 217 -8.93 7.21 -1.54
C ARG A 217 -9.81 6.00 -1.39
N GLN A 218 -10.06 5.62 -0.15
CA GLN A 218 -10.96 4.52 0.19
C GLN A 218 -11.78 4.88 1.41
N TRP A 219 -13.05 4.52 1.40
CA TRP A 219 -13.88 4.57 2.60
C TRP A 219 -14.76 3.33 2.69
N PHE A 220 -14.90 2.84 3.92
CA PHE A 220 -15.45 1.54 4.22
C PHE A 220 -16.63 1.66 5.18
N PRO A 221 -17.71 0.90 4.95
CA PRO A 221 -18.87 0.91 5.85
C PRO A 221 -18.53 0.37 7.23
N LYS A 222 -17.52 -0.52 7.34
CA LYS A 222 -16.98 -1.03 8.60
C LYS A 222 -15.47 -0.87 8.65
N TYR A 223 -14.94 -0.97 9.86
CA TYR A 223 -13.50 -0.95 10.11
C TYR A 223 -12.70 -1.87 9.15
N ALA A 224 -11.73 -1.31 8.44
CA ALA A 224 -10.96 -2.03 7.42
C ALA A 224 -10.13 -3.22 7.98
N GLY A 225 -9.80 -3.23 9.27
CA GLY A 225 -8.98 -4.28 9.88
C GLY A 225 -9.76 -5.42 10.56
N GLY A 226 -11.04 -5.63 10.23
CA GLY A 226 -11.84 -6.72 10.82
C GLY A 226 -13.34 -6.42 10.99
N GLY A 227 -13.89 -5.47 10.24
CA GLY A 227 -15.29 -5.02 10.31
C GLY A 227 -16.35 -6.09 10.06
N THR A 228 -15.95 -7.27 9.58
CA THR A 228 -16.77 -8.48 9.46
C THR A 228 -16.85 -9.30 10.76
N GLY A 229 -16.18 -8.88 11.83
CA GLY A 229 -16.06 -9.62 13.09
C GLY A 229 -14.96 -10.69 13.09
N GLU A 230 -14.21 -10.82 11.99
CA GLU A 230 -13.10 -11.74 11.86
C GLU A 230 -11.81 -11.17 12.49
N PRO A 231 -10.88 -12.02 12.96
CA PRO A 231 -9.56 -11.58 13.38
C PRO A 231 -8.81 -10.80 12.27
N PRO A 232 -8.02 -9.76 12.59
CA PRO A 232 -7.36 -8.90 11.60
C PRO A 232 -6.42 -9.61 10.61
N ARG A 233 -5.93 -10.82 10.92
CA ARG A 233 -5.07 -11.64 10.05
C ARG A 233 -5.84 -12.69 9.23
N THR A 234 -7.17 -12.71 9.28
CA THR A 234 -7.99 -13.59 8.44
C THR A 234 -7.94 -13.16 6.97
N ARG A 235 -7.69 -11.88 6.72
CA ARG A 235 -7.56 -11.32 5.38
C ARG A 235 -6.23 -10.60 5.23
N SER A 236 -5.74 -10.56 4.01
CA SER A 236 -4.56 -9.80 3.61
C SER A 236 -4.71 -9.38 2.16
N HIS A 237 -3.81 -8.52 1.71
CA HIS A 237 -3.85 -7.97 0.38
C HIS A 237 -2.44 -7.70 -0.14
N GLU A 238 -2.37 -7.53 -1.45
CA GLU A 238 -1.30 -6.85 -2.14
C GLU A 238 -1.91 -5.76 -3.01
N TRP A 239 -1.30 -4.58 -3.00
CA TRP A 239 -1.71 -3.47 -3.84
C TRP A 239 -0.49 -2.84 -4.50
N ARG A 240 -0.64 -2.43 -5.76
CA ARG A 240 0.45 -1.80 -6.52
C ARG A 240 -0.06 -0.57 -7.22
N THR A 241 0.71 0.50 -7.12
CA THR A 241 0.56 1.70 -7.95
C THR A 241 1.71 1.71 -8.93
N ILE A 242 1.44 1.80 -10.23
CA ILE A 242 2.49 1.70 -11.27
C ILE A 242 2.36 2.89 -12.22
N ASN A 243 3.44 3.66 -12.38
CA ASN A 243 3.54 4.76 -13.33
C ASN A 243 4.50 4.41 -14.47
N PHE A 244 3.97 4.01 -15.64
CA PHE A 244 4.79 3.65 -16.78
C PHE A 244 5.32 4.88 -17.54
N ASP A 245 6.51 4.73 -18.11
CA ASP A 245 7.19 5.74 -18.94
C ASP A 245 6.43 6.11 -20.22
N ASN A 246 5.59 5.21 -20.74
CA ASN A 246 4.70 5.48 -21.87
C ASN A 246 3.43 6.27 -21.46
N GLY A 247 3.31 6.60 -20.18
CA GLY A 247 2.21 7.37 -19.61
C GLY A 247 0.99 6.55 -19.23
N VAL A 248 0.92 5.23 -19.46
CA VAL A 248 -0.15 4.42 -18.83
C VAL A 248 0.16 4.30 -17.33
N ASP A 249 -0.84 4.45 -16.48
CA ASP A 249 -0.71 4.15 -15.06
C ASP A 249 -1.66 3.01 -14.67
N MET A 250 -1.36 2.29 -13.58
CA MET A 250 -2.17 1.18 -13.10
C MET A 250 -2.31 1.17 -11.58
N SER A 251 -3.47 0.70 -11.12
CA SER A 251 -3.72 0.24 -9.75
C SER A 251 -4.03 -1.26 -9.83
N ILE A 252 -3.26 -2.10 -9.12
CA ILE A 252 -3.42 -3.56 -9.15
C ILE A 252 -3.73 -4.06 -7.74
N TRP A 253 -4.87 -4.72 -7.56
CA TRP A 253 -5.31 -5.27 -6.29
C TRP A 253 -5.35 -6.78 -6.31
N ARG A 254 -4.85 -7.40 -5.23
CA ARG A 254 -5.09 -8.82 -4.88
C ARG A 254 -5.50 -8.90 -3.43
N GLN A 255 -6.48 -9.73 -3.15
CA GLN A 255 -6.99 -9.93 -1.79
C GLN A 255 -7.05 -11.42 -1.47
N PHE A 256 -6.69 -11.79 -0.25
CA PHE A 256 -6.53 -13.19 0.15
C PHE A 256 -7.34 -13.50 1.40
N HIS A 257 -8.07 -14.61 1.37
CA HIS A 257 -8.71 -15.19 2.55
C HIS A 257 -7.74 -16.19 3.19
N ARG A 258 -7.02 -15.74 4.21
CA ARG A 258 -5.92 -16.50 4.80
C ARG A 258 -6.35 -17.75 5.54
N ALA A 259 -7.57 -17.79 6.06
CA ALA A 259 -8.12 -18.97 6.72
C ALA A 259 -8.57 -20.06 5.71
N ASP A 260 -8.69 -19.72 4.43
CA ASP A 260 -9.04 -20.64 3.34
C ASP A 260 -7.84 -20.79 2.40
N GLY A 261 -6.70 -21.23 2.95
CA GLY A 261 -5.50 -21.53 2.16
C GLY A 261 -4.96 -20.35 1.34
N ASN A 262 -5.09 -19.11 1.82
CA ASN A 262 -4.76 -17.89 1.07
C ASN A 262 -5.53 -17.78 -0.27
N ALA A 263 -6.78 -18.24 -0.32
CA ALA A 263 -7.62 -18.14 -1.51
C ALA A 263 -7.82 -16.69 -1.96
N LEU A 264 -7.75 -16.43 -3.27
CA LEU A 264 -8.05 -15.13 -3.83
C LEU A 264 -9.52 -14.76 -3.62
N GLN A 265 -9.77 -13.51 -3.25
CA GLN A 265 -11.11 -12.97 -3.04
C GLN A 265 -11.59 -12.14 -4.23
N ARG A 266 -12.92 -11.93 -4.28
CA ARG A 266 -13.57 -11.04 -5.25
C ARG A 266 -13.00 -9.62 -5.16
N PHE A 267 -13.02 -8.94 -6.30
CA PHE A 267 -12.27 -7.73 -6.57
C PHE A 267 -10.75 -7.97 -6.43
N THR A 268 -10.22 -8.69 -7.43
CA THR A 268 -8.79 -8.86 -7.69
C THR A 268 -8.59 -8.48 -9.16
N GLY A 269 -7.92 -7.37 -9.44
CA GLY A 269 -7.89 -6.83 -10.79
C GLY A 269 -6.88 -5.70 -10.98
N ILE A 270 -6.63 -5.39 -12.25
CA ILE A 270 -5.86 -4.24 -12.74
C ILE A 270 -6.87 -3.19 -13.19
N THR A 271 -6.70 -1.95 -12.73
CA THR A 271 -7.40 -0.77 -13.26
C THR A 271 -6.40 0.16 -13.93
N THR A 272 -6.60 0.48 -15.21
CA THR A 272 -5.72 1.37 -15.96
C THR A 272 -6.16 2.82 -15.85
N SER A 273 -5.20 3.74 -15.98
CA SER A 273 -5.44 5.17 -16.22
C SER A 273 -4.57 5.63 -17.38
N HIS A 274 -5.15 6.44 -18.27
CA HIS A 274 -4.51 6.83 -19.52
C HIS A 274 -4.26 8.35 -19.57
N PRO A 275 -3.19 8.80 -20.23
CA PRO A 275 -2.89 10.22 -20.37
C PRO A 275 -3.85 10.92 -21.35
N ASN A 276 -4.38 10.18 -22.32
CA ASN A 276 -5.42 10.64 -23.22
C ASN A 276 -6.79 10.46 -22.57
N SER A 277 -7.44 11.57 -22.21
CA SER A 277 -8.78 11.56 -21.59
C SER A 277 -9.89 10.99 -22.48
N ALA A 278 -9.65 10.85 -23.79
CA ALA A 278 -10.59 10.18 -24.69
C ALA A 278 -10.52 8.63 -24.61
N LYS A 279 -9.46 8.07 -24.00
CA LYS A 279 -9.36 6.64 -23.76
C LYS A 279 -9.86 6.36 -22.32
N PRO A 280 -11.01 5.66 -22.15
CA PRO A 280 -11.53 5.37 -20.82
C PRO A 280 -10.60 4.39 -20.08
N PRO A 281 -10.64 4.39 -18.73
CA PRO A 281 -9.97 3.38 -17.93
C PRO A 281 -10.55 1.98 -18.21
N GLU A 282 -9.71 0.97 -18.09
CA GLU A 282 -10.06 -0.44 -18.33
C GLU A 282 -9.87 -1.24 -17.03
N CYS A 283 -10.67 -2.29 -16.84
CA CYS A 283 -10.51 -3.25 -15.75
C CYS A 283 -10.19 -4.62 -16.35
N ALA A 284 -9.09 -5.24 -15.92
CA ALA A 284 -8.68 -6.58 -16.32
C ALA A 284 -8.50 -7.46 -15.09
N GLU A 285 -9.11 -8.65 -15.10
CA GLU A 285 -9.07 -9.61 -13.98
C GLU A 285 -8.33 -10.90 -14.36
N ASP A 286 -7.91 -11.04 -15.61
CA ASP A 286 -7.16 -12.17 -16.17
C ASP A 286 -5.63 -11.96 -16.03
N PHE A 287 -5.20 -11.64 -14.81
CA PHE A 287 -3.77 -11.45 -14.52
C PHE A 287 -3.24 -12.47 -13.52
N GLU A 288 -1.95 -12.73 -13.62
CA GLU A 288 -1.21 -13.62 -12.73
C GLU A 288 -0.04 -12.87 -12.11
N VAL A 289 0.28 -13.22 -10.87
CA VAL A 289 1.49 -12.76 -10.17
C VAL A 289 2.28 -13.99 -9.76
N THR A 290 3.47 -14.15 -10.33
CA THR A 290 4.44 -15.17 -9.93
C THR A 290 5.46 -14.52 -9.02
N VAL A 291 5.58 -15.02 -7.79
CA VAL A 291 6.54 -14.51 -6.81
C VAL A 291 7.88 -15.19 -7.05
N ASP A 292 8.91 -14.41 -7.31
CA ASP A 292 10.26 -14.89 -7.62
C ASP A 292 11.15 -14.93 -6.37
N SER A 293 10.83 -14.12 -5.35
CA SER A 293 11.58 -14.09 -4.09
C SER A 293 10.72 -13.59 -2.93
N TYR A 294 11.14 -13.91 -1.71
CA TYR A 294 10.53 -13.43 -0.48
C TYR A 294 11.54 -12.68 0.38
N VAL A 295 11.04 -11.74 1.16
CA VAL A 295 11.85 -11.03 2.16
C VAL A 295 11.31 -11.29 3.56
N ARG A 296 12.21 -11.53 4.51
CA ARG A 296 11.85 -11.73 5.91
C ARG A 296 11.50 -10.39 6.56
N TRP A 297 10.48 -10.39 7.41
CA TRP A 297 10.09 -9.22 8.20
C TRP A 297 11.26 -8.69 9.04
N PRO A 298 11.52 -7.37 9.07
CA PRO A 298 12.59 -6.79 9.86
C PRO A 298 12.18 -6.69 11.33
N ASP A 299 12.99 -7.21 12.24
CA ASP A 299 12.70 -7.19 13.69
C ASP A 299 12.77 -5.78 14.32
N SER A 300 13.28 -4.79 13.58
CA SER A 300 13.31 -3.38 13.99
C SER A 300 11.92 -2.72 13.99
N ILE A 301 10.95 -3.27 13.24
CA ILE A 301 9.58 -2.76 13.17
C ILE A 301 8.65 -3.75 13.86
N ARG A 302 7.80 -3.22 14.75
CA ARG A 302 6.82 -4.01 15.50
C ARG A 302 5.41 -3.63 15.05
N PRO A 303 4.63 -4.58 14.50
CA PRO A 303 3.20 -4.39 14.33
C PRO A 303 2.50 -4.13 15.67
N LEU A 304 1.38 -3.41 15.64
CA LEU A 304 0.59 -3.15 16.86
C LEU A 304 0.05 -4.45 17.48
N ILE A 305 -0.46 -5.35 16.64
CA ILE A 305 -0.97 -6.64 17.07
C ILE A 305 0.17 -7.65 17.00
N ARG A 306 0.45 -8.30 18.13
CA ARG A 306 1.53 -9.29 18.23
C ARG A 306 1.41 -10.35 17.11
N PRO A 307 2.50 -10.61 16.36
CA PRO A 307 2.54 -11.66 15.35
C PRO A 307 2.40 -13.06 15.98
N PRO A 308 1.83 -14.05 15.26
CA PRO A 308 1.77 -15.44 15.73
C PRO A 308 3.14 -16.08 15.95
N THR A 309 4.12 -15.75 15.10
CA THR A 309 5.50 -16.26 15.18
C THR A 309 6.49 -15.18 14.74
N SER A 310 7.78 -15.34 15.07
CA SER A 310 8.89 -14.48 14.64
C SER A 310 9.15 -14.59 13.14
N ALA A 311 9.10 -15.81 12.59
CA ALA A 311 9.37 -16.10 11.19
C ALA A 311 8.21 -15.67 10.31
N ARG A 312 8.41 -14.61 9.52
CA ARG A 312 7.38 -14.02 8.67
C ARG A 312 8.03 -13.55 7.37
N TYR A 313 7.49 -13.98 6.25
CA TYR A 313 8.03 -13.71 4.93
C TYR A 313 6.96 -13.04 4.07
N LEU A 314 7.32 -12.00 3.32
CA LEU A 314 6.40 -11.29 2.43
C LEU A 314 6.93 -11.37 0.99
N PRO A 315 6.03 -11.46 -0.02
CA PRO A 315 6.44 -11.47 -1.44
C PRO A 315 7.28 -10.25 -1.81
N ASP A 316 8.42 -10.45 -2.47
CA ASP A 316 9.37 -9.39 -2.80
C ASP A 316 9.50 -9.16 -4.31
N GLY A 317 10.50 -9.78 -4.96
CA GLY A 317 10.59 -9.80 -6.43
C GLY A 317 9.49 -10.66 -7.05
N HIS A 318 8.90 -10.19 -8.16
CA HIS A 318 7.81 -10.91 -8.81
C HIS A 318 7.61 -10.50 -10.28
N ARG A 319 6.91 -11.35 -11.03
CA ARG A 319 6.44 -11.11 -12.39
C ARG A 319 4.92 -10.97 -12.43
N ILE A 320 4.41 -10.04 -13.24
CA ILE A 320 2.99 -9.84 -13.50
C ILE A 320 2.72 -10.04 -14.98
N THR A 321 1.77 -10.90 -15.31
CA THR A 321 1.29 -11.11 -16.68
C THR A 321 -0.21 -10.90 -16.77
N CYS A 322 -0.70 -10.27 -17.84
CA CYS A 322 -2.14 -10.12 -18.11
C CYS A 322 -2.38 -10.19 -19.62
N ALA A 323 -3.17 -11.17 -20.05
CA ALA A 323 -3.40 -11.42 -21.47
C ALA A 323 -4.23 -10.30 -22.12
N ALA A 324 -5.32 -9.86 -21.48
CA ALA A 324 -6.17 -8.79 -21.98
C ALA A 324 -5.42 -7.48 -22.25
N LEU A 325 -4.41 -7.16 -21.43
CA LEU A 325 -3.60 -5.95 -21.57
C LEU A 325 -2.33 -6.16 -22.42
N GLY A 326 -1.99 -7.41 -22.76
CA GLY A 326 -0.68 -7.75 -23.31
C GLY A 326 0.45 -7.28 -22.38
N LEU A 327 0.26 -7.45 -21.07
CA LEU A 327 1.19 -7.04 -20.02
C LEU A 327 2.08 -8.22 -19.63
N ASP A 328 3.38 -7.95 -19.54
CA ASP A 328 4.37 -8.89 -19.00
C ASP A 328 5.53 -8.07 -18.42
N ILE A 329 5.57 -7.96 -17.09
CA ILE A 329 6.52 -7.09 -16.37
C ILE A 329 7.12 -7.81 -15.17
N VAL A 330 8.38 -7.51 -14.87
CA VAL A 330 9.08 -7.96 -13.67
C VAL A 330 9.31 -6.75 -12.77
N GLY A 331 8.97 -6.90 -11.49
CA GLY A 331 9.10 -5.89 -10.45
C GLY A 331 10.19 -6.24 -9.45
N GLU A 332 11.07 -5.28 -9.19
CA GLU A 332 12.14 -5.38 -8.20
C GLU A 332 12.01 -4.26 -7.15
N PRO A 333 12.19 -4.56 -5.86
CA PRO A 333 12.19 -3.55 -4.81
C PRO A 333 13.42 -2.64 -4.95
N LEU A 334 13.24 -1.35 -4.70
CA LEU A 334 14.34 -0.38 -4.63
C LEU A 334 14.91 -0.22 -3.20
N VAL A 335 14.18 -0.73 -2.21
CA VAL A 335 14.55 -0.72 -0.80
C VAL A 335 14.23 -2.09 -0.19
N PRO A 336 15.15 -2.68 0.61
CA PRO A 336 14.90 -3.98 1.22
C PRO A 336 13.92 -3.87 2.39
N ALA A 337 12.92 -4.75 2.40
CA ALA A 337 11.99 -4.95 3.53
C ALA A 337 11.40 -3.66 4.14
N PRO A 338 10.74 -2.79 3.35
CA PRO A 338 10.20 -1.51 3.83
C PRO A 338 8.95 -1.74 4.68
N ALA A 339 9.13 -2.01 5.97
CA ALA A 339 8.06 -2.34 6.90
C ALA A 339 7.55 -1.10 7.64
N HIS A 340 6.24 -1.06 7.90
CA HIS A 340 5.58 0.04 8.61
C HIS A 340 4.91 -0.45 9.89
N GLY A 341 4.80 0.44 10.88
CA GLY A 341 4.26 0.13 12.19
C GLY A 341 2.73 -0.02 12.22
N LEU A 342 2.13 -0.60 11.19
CA LEU A 342 0.68 -0.78 11.05
C LEU A 342 0.13 -1.93 11.95
N PRO A 343 -1.21 -2.13 12.03
CA PRO A 343 -1.77 -3.07 12.97
C PRO A 343 -1.29 -4.53 12.82
N ILE A 344 -1.06 -4.97 11.59
CA ILE A 344 -0.51 -6.28 11.24
C ILE A 344 0.78 -6.11 10.43
N GLU A 345 1.39 -7.21 10.01
CA GLU A 345 2.52 -7.16 9.10
C GLU A 345 2.15 -6.41 7.82
N TYR A 346 2.84 -5.31 7.59
CA TYR A 346 2.61 -4.44 6.46
C TYR A 346 3.94 -3.92 5.93
N MET A 347 4.19 -4.19 4.66
CA MET A 347 5.30 -3.58 3.93
C MET A 347 4.77 -2.80 2.76
N GLU A 348 5.33 -1.63 2.54
CA GLU A 348 5.07 -0.86 1.34
C GLU A 348 6.33 -0.10 0.94
N GLY A 349 6.70 -0.14 -0.33
CA GLY A 349 7.86 0.61 -0.75
C GLY A 349 8.04 0.72 -2.25
N PRO A 350 9.05 1.49 -2.66
CA PRO A 350 9.29 1.82 -4.04
C PRO A 350 9.79 0.62 -4.84
N TYR A 351 9.26 0.47 -6.05
CA TYR A 351 9.58 -0.60 -6.99
C TYR A 351 9.99 -0.02 -8.33
N ARG A 352 10.80 -0.79 -9.06
CA ARG A 352 11.03 -0.60 -10.48
C ARG A 352 10.47 -1.77 -11.24
N TYR A 353 9.67 -1.48 -12.27
CA TYR A 353 9.19 -2.49 -13.20
C TYR A 353 9.85 -2.33 -14.56
N ARG A 354 10.08 -3.46 -15.24
CA ARG A 354 10.53 -3.52 -16.65
C ARG A 354 9.81 -4.66 -17.36
N GLY A 355 9.52 -4.47 -18.64
CA GLY A 355 8.93 -5.52 -19.46
C GLY A 355 8.21 -4.96 -20.67
N SER A 356 7.00 -5.46 -20.93
CA SER A 356 6.17 -5.02 -22.05
C SER A 356 4.72 -4.77 -21.67
N LEU A 357 4.10 -3.83 -22.38
CA LEU A 357 2.66 -3.55 -22.33
C LEU A 357 2.17 -3.37 -23.76
N ALA A 358 1.14 -4.12 -24.15
CA ALA A 358 0.60 -4.14 -25.52
C ALA A 358 1.69 -4.33 -26.59
N GLY A 359 2.68 -5.19 -26.30
CA GLY A 359 3.81 -5.49 -27.19
C GLY A 359 4.88 -4.39 -27.31
N GLN A 360 4.78 -3.30 -26.54
CA GLN A 360 5.80 -2.26 -26.47
C GLN A 360 6.65 -2.39 -25.21
N PRO A 361 7.97 -2.15 -25.26
CA PRO A 361 8.80 -2.13 -24.08
C PRO A 361 8.38 -0.98 -23.16
N VAL A 362 8.34 -1.24 -21.86
CA VAL A 362 8.01 -0.25 -20.82
C VAL A 362 8.92 -0.38 -19.62
N SER A 363 9.12 0.74 -18.94
CA SER A 363 9.66 0.80 -17.58
C SER A 363 8.72 1.62 -16.69
N ALA A 364 8.75 1.37 -15.39
CA ALA A 364 7.91 2.11 -14.45
C ALA A 364 8.57 2.31 -13.10
N PHE A 365 8.17 3.41 -12.46
CA PHE A 365 8.27 3.57 -11.02
C PHE A 365 6.93 3.16 -10.38
N ALA A 366 7.00 2.58 -9.19
CA ALA A 366 5.82 2.04 -8.54
C ALA A 366 5.95 2.04 -7.02
N PHE A 367 4.84 1.83 -6.33
CA PHE A 367 4.81 1.30 -4.98
C PHE A 367 4.16 -0.08 -4.96
N ASN A 368 4.62 -0.96 -4.07
CA ASN A 368 4.04 -2.27 -3.81
C ASN A 368 3.77 -2.42 -2.32
N GLU A 369 2.49 -2.43 -1.97
CA GLU A 369 1.94 -2.68 -0.64
C GLU A 369 1.61 -4.17 -0.49
N ARG A 370 1.94 -4.74 0.67
CA ARG A 370 1.71 -6.16 0.97
C ARG A 370 1.51 -6.41 2.45
N SER A 371 0.46 -7.16 2.77
CA SER A 371 0.15 -7.63 4.14
C SER A 371 0.07 -9.16 4.27
N LEU A 372 0.27 -9.89 3.15
CA LEU A 372 0.31 -11.35 3.15
C LEU A 372 1.66 -11.85 3.72
N ALA A 373 1.76 -11.87 5.05
CA ALA A 373 2.90 -12.44 5.76
C ALA A 373 2.76 -13.97 5.91
N LEU A 374 3.61 -14.70 5.19
CA LEU A 374 3.72 -16.15 5.20
C LEU A 374 4.50 -16.62 6.42
N TYR A 375 3.91 -17.53 7.19
CA TYR A 375 4.51 -18.05 8.41
C TYR A 375 4.06 -19.46 8.80
N ARG A 376 3.02 -20.01 8.15
CA ARG A 376 2.56 -21.39 8.40
C ARG A 376 3.46 -22.38 7.67
N ASP A 377 3.51 -23.62 8.14
CA ASP A 377 4.31 -24.70 7.54
C ASP A 377 4.15 -24.78 6.00
N TRP A 378 2.92 -24.87 5.50
CA TRP A 378 2.65 -24.95 4.07
C TRP A 378 2.96 -23.65 3.31
N GLU A 379 2.84 -22.49 3.96
CA GLU A 379 3.22 -21.20 3.36
C GLU A 379 4.75 -21.08 3.27
N LEU A 380 5.48 -21.57 4.27
CA LEU A 380 6.94 -21.57 4.29
C LEU A 380 7.55 -22.57 3.29
N VAL A 381 6.80 -23.60 2.86
CA VAL A 381 7.18 -24.42 1.70
C VAL A 381 7.20 -23.59 0.41
N ASP A 382 6.24 -22.67 0.23
CA ASP A 382 6.22 -21.77 -0.94
C ASP A 382 7.38 -20.74 -0.89
N VAL A 383 7.75 -20.30 0.32
CA VAL A 383 8.95 -19.48 0.52
C VAL A 383 10.20 -20.27 0.12
N LEU A 384 10.35 -21.50 0.62
CA LEU A 384 11.49 -22.37 0.30
C LEU A 384 11.60 -22.68 -1.19
N ALA A 385 10.47 -22.78 -1.91
CA ALA A 385 10.44 -23.08 -3.34
C ALA A 385 11.21 -22.05 -4.19
N THR A 386 11.35 -20.80 -3.72
CA THR A 386 12.14 -19.77 -4.42
C THR A 386 13.65 -20.01 -4.35
N GLU A 387 14.11 -20.78 -3.36
CA GLU A 387 15.52 -21.11 -3.15
C GLU A 387 15.85 -22.56 -3.55
N LEU A 388 14.95 -23.49 -3.25
CA LEU A 388 15.12 -24.93 -3.38
C LEU A 388 13.84 -25.60 -3.92
N PRO A 389 13.50 -25.39 -5.21
CA PRO A 389 12.25 -25.85 -5.80
C PRO A 389 12.05 -27.37 -5.71
N ASP A 390 13.08 -28.16 -6.02
CA ASP A 390 13.00 -29.63 -5.97
C ASP A 390 12.68 -30.16 -4.57
N VAL A 391 13.19 -29.48 -3.53
CA VAL A 391 12.94 -29.85 -2.12
C VAL A 391 11.52 -29.45 -1.72
N ALA A 392 11.06 -28.29 -2.17
CA ALA A 392 9.68 -27.85 -1.91
C ALA A 392 8.66 -28.80 -2.55
N ASP A 393 8.93 -29.32 -3.75
CA ASP A 393 8.09 -30.32 -4.43
C ASP A 393 8.02 -31.65 -3.66
N GLU A 394 9.11 -32.07 -3.02
CA GLU A 394 9.13 -33.25 -2.14
C GLU A 394 8.39 -33.00 -0.81
N LEU A 395 8.50 -31.79 -0.26
CA LEU A 395 7.88 -31.42 1.02
C LEU A 395 6.37 -31.21 0.93
N ARG A 396 5.87 -30.61 -0.16
CA ARG A 396 4.46 -30.26 -0.33
C ARG A 396 3.51 -31.44 -0.02
N PRO A 397 3.68 -32.66 -0.57
CA PRO A 397 2.82 -33.79 -0.24
C PRO A 397 2.96 -34.24 1.23
N LEU A 398 4.14 -34.13 1.84
CA LEU A 398 4.34 -34.49 3.25
C LEU A 398 3.57 -33.54 4.17
N VAL A 399 3.68 -32.23 3.94
CA VAL A 399 2.99 -31.21 4.73
C VAL A 399 1.47 -31.31 4.53
N SER A 400 0.99 -31.42 3.29
CA SER A 400 -0.45 -31.53 3.01
C SER A 400 -1.11 -32.80 3.55
N SER A 401 -0.33 -33.88 3.74
CA SER A 401 -0.82 -35.14 4.34
C SER A 401 -0.62 -35.23 5.85
N GLY A 402 -0.14 -34.16 6.50
CA GLY A 402 0.11 -34.13 7.95
C GLY A 402 1.33 -34.92 8.41
N ARG A 403 2.20 -35.36 7.49
CA ARG A 403 3.44 -36.11 7.78
C ARG A 403 4.57 -35.17 8.22
N ARG A 404 4.29 -34.32 9.22
CA ARG A 404 5.16 -33.23 9.68
C ARG A 404 6.52 -33.71 10.21
N ALA A 405 6.54 -34.82 10.95
CA ALA A 405 7.79 -35.38 11.49
C ALA A 405 8.76 -35.81 10.37
N GLU A 406 8.23 -36.39 9.29
CA GLU A 406 9.03 -36.84 8.14
C GLU A 406 9.53 -35.64 7.34
N ALA A 407 8.70 -34.61 7.17
CA ALA A 407 9.11 -33.34 6.56
C ALA A 407 10.24 -32.66 7.37
N ALA A 408 10.13 -32.62 8.70
CA ALA A 408 11.15 -32.06 9.58
C ALA A 408 12.47 -32.87 9.53
N GLU A 409 12.40 -34.21 9.44
CA GLU A 409 13.58 -35.06 9.30
C GLU A 409 14.30 -34.81 7.96
N LEU A 410 13.56 -34.69 6.85
CA LEU A 410 14.11 -34.35 5.53
C LEU A 410 14.86 -33.02 5.58
N LEU A 411 14.22 -31.98 6.12
CA LEU A 411 14.80 -30.65 6.28
C LEU A 411 16.05 -30.65 7.16
N THR A 412 16.01 -31.36 8.30
CA THR A 412 17.15 -31.47 9.22
C THR A 412 18.35 -32.14 8.56
N LYS A 413 18.13 -33.16 7.72
CA LYS A 413 19.20 -33.81 6.94
C LYS A 413 19.80 -32.88 5.88
N LEU A 414 18.97 -32.05 5.26
CA LEU A 414 19.38 -31.11 4.22
C LEU A 414 20.15 -29.91 4.79
N ARG A 415 19.79 -29.46 5.98
CA ARG A 415 20.25 -28.22 6.62
C ARG A 415 21.78 -28.00 6.61
N PRO A 416 22.65 -28.99 6.90
CA PRO A 416 24.10 -28.79 6.90
C PRO A 416 24.71 -28.41 5.54
N GLY A 417 24.01 -28.72 4.44
CA GLY A 417 24.45 -28.38 3.09
C GLY A 417 24.02 -26.98 2.62
N GLN A 418 23.20 -26.27 3.40
CA GLN A 418 22.58 -25.00 3.00
C GLN A 418 23.19 -23.80 3.74
N GLN A 419 23.18 -22.64 3.08
CA GLN A 419 23.73 -21.39 3.60
C GLN A 419 22.72 -20.23 3.41
N ALA A 420 23.01 -19.09 4.02
CA ALA A 420 22.28 -17.83 3.86
C ALA A 420 20.75 -17.99 4.04
N LEU A 421 19.96 -17.45 3.11
CA LEU A 421 18.51 -17.39 3.20
C LEU A 421 17.86 -18.79 3.25
N ALA A 422 18.31 -19.72 2.39
CA ALA A 422 17.82 -21.10 2.39
C ALA A 422 18.00 -21.79 3.75
N ALA A 423 19.16 -21.59 4.40
CA ALA A 423 19.43 -22.09 5.74
C ALA A 423 18.44 -21.52 6.78
N THR A 424 18.16 -20.22 6.73
CA THR A 424 17.20 -19.56 7.64
C THR A 424 15.77 -20.05 7.40
N ILE A 425 15.34 -20.18 6.15
CA ILE A 425 13.99 -20.68 5.83
C ILE A 425 13.83 -22.13 6.33
N ILE A 426 14.84 -22.98 6.17
CA ILE A 426 14.81 -24.35 6.68
C ILE A 426 14.65 -24.36 8.20
N ASP A 427 15.43 -23.55 8.93
CA ASP A 427 15.35 -23.47 10.39
C ASP A 427 13.93 -23.01 10.83
N ASP A 428 13.41 -21.95 10.21
CA ASP A 428 12.08 -21.41 10.47
C ASP A 428 10.96 -22.43 10.14
N LEU A 429 11.09 -23.18 9.04
CA LEU A 429 10.12 -24.21 8.64
C LEU A 429 10.15 -25.43 9.58
N VAL A 430 11.33 -25.86 10.04
CA VAL A 430 11.44 -26.93 11.06
C VAL A 430 10.76 -26.51 12.36
N THR A 431 10.92 -25.25 12.78
CA THR A 431 10.19 -24.71 13.93
C THR A 431 8.68 -24.74 13.71
N ALA A 432 8.19 -24.24 12.56
CA ALA A 432 6.76 -24.23 12.24
C ALA A 432 6.13 -25.64 12.23
N LEU A 433 6.85 -26.64 11.71
CA LEU A 433 6.44 -28.05 11.69
C LEU A 433 6.37 -28.67 13.10
N SER A 434 7.07 -28.10 14.07
CA SER A 434 7.17 -28.61 15.45
C SER A 434 6.16 -27.95 16.41
N GLU A 435 5.69 -26.75 16.11
CA GLU A 435 4.77 -25.97 16.95
C GLU A 435 3.28 -26.24 16.70
N SER A 436 2.95 -26.96 15.63
CA SER A 436 1.60 -27.05 15.08
C SER A 436 0.86 -28.34 15.37
#